data_AF-W6PVY5-F1
#
_entry.id   AF-W6PVY5-F1
#
_cell.length_a   1.000
_cell.length_b   1.000
_cell.length_c   1.000
_cell.angle_alpha   90.00
_cell.angle_beta   90.00
_cell.angle_gamma   90.00
#
_symmetry.space_group_name_H-M   'P 1'
#
loop_
_entity.id
_entity.type
_entity.pdbx_description
1 polymer ?
#
loop_
_entity_poly.entity_id
_entity_poly.type
_entity_poly.pdbx_seq_one_letter_code
_entity_poly.pdbx_strand_id
1 'polypeptide(L)'
;MVHAILVCLGVTSDADLARIWAGVIRDDFIHDLHGKIQRIDGYLGLIRELGERSGRPEAAERLASYISDQVALVSSAVEGCRRPRVYYSMGTPLFALNAERFEMDLVEAAGGDPVNRRIERAGKPGVNITPEEFAAFNPEYIFISGFLSAPASDYLAACRRMGLSADAIELGRVYTMPPGWDFGNPRWVLGLTAIAGTLHPERAKFDIAAEQDRFYRTFYGTSAAAVSGNRSFYRP
;
A
#
# COMPACT_ATOMS: atom_id res chain seq x y z
N MET A 1 8.77 7.70 -3.29
CA MET A 1 7.62 7.47 -4.20
C MET A 1 8.02 7.74 -5.63
N VAL A 2 8.28 9.00 -6.04
CA VAL A 2 8.74 9.35 -7.41
C VAL A 2 9.92 8.47 -7.88
N HIS A 3 10.99 8.36 -7.08
CA HIS A 3 12.13 7.51 -7.43
C HIS A 3 11.73 6.02 -7.65
N ALA A 4 10.84 5.46 -6.82
CA ALA A 4 10.40 4.08 -6.98
C ALA A 4 9.65 3.87 -8.31
N ILE A 5 8.82 4.83 -8.71
CA ILE A 5 8.17 4.83 -10.03
C ILE A 5 9.23 4.88 -11.12
N LEU A 6 10.15 5.85 -11.07
CA LEU A 6 11.20 6.02 -12.07
C LEU A 6 12.09 4.78 -12.23
N VAL A 7 12.38 4.05 -11.16
CA VAL A 7 13.08 2.75 -11.24
C VAL A 7 12.26 1.74 -12.06
N CYS A 8 10.96 1.60 -11.81
CA CYS A 8 10.09 0.72 -12.63
C CYS A 8 9.97 1.18 -14.09
N LEU A 9 10.20 2.47 -14.37
CA LEU A 9 10.28 2.99 -15.75
C LEU A 9 11.63 2.70 -16.41
N GLY A 10 12.62 2.17 -15.69
CA GLY A 10 13.98 1.94 -16.19
C GLY A 10 14.86 3.18 -16.17
N VAL A 11 14.59 4.15 -15.28
CA VAL A 11 15.53 5.23 -14.96
C VAL A 11 16.54 4.71 -13.93
N THR A 12 17.77 4.49 -14.36
CA THR A 12 18.83 3.91 -13.53
C THR A 12 20.02 4.85 -13.29
N SER A 13 20.09 5.96 -14.02
CA SER A 13 21.16 6.96 -13.90
C SER A 13 20.83 8.01 -12.84
N ASP A 14 21.74 8.23 -11.88
CA ASP A 14 21.63 9.30 -10.89
C ASP A 14 21.51 10.69 -11.52
N ALA A 15 22.16 10.90 -12.69
CA ALA A 15 22.08 12.17 -13.41
C ALA A 15 20.69 12.41 -14.03
N ASP A 16 20.03 11.36 -14.53
CA ASP A 16 18.66 11.47 -15.04
C ASP A 16 17.68 11.67 -13.89
N LEU A 17 17.84 10.93 -12.78
CA LEU A 17 17.05 11.10 -11.57
C LEU A 17 17.15 12.54 -11.05
N ALA A 18 18.35 13.09 -10.92
CA ALA A 18 18.57 14.46 -10.47
C ALA A 18 17.92 15.49 -11.40
N ARG A 19 17.99 15.28 -12.72
CA ARG A 19 17.36 16.17 -13.71
C ARG A 19 15.83 16.16 -13.59
N ILE A 20 15.23 14.98 -13.46
CA ILE A 20 13.79 14.81 -13.30
C ILE A 20 13.32 15.43 -11.98
N TRP A 21 14.06 15.18 -10.89
CA TRP A 21 13.78 15.80 -9.59
C TRP A 21 13.85 17.33 -9.63
N ALA A 22 14.84 17.88 -10.32
CA ALA A 22 14.95 19.33 -10.49
C ALA A 22 13.78 19.92 -11.30
N GLY A 23 13.17 19.16 -12.21
CA GLY A 23 11.93 19.57 -12.91
C GLY A 23 10.72 19.51 -11.97
N VAL A 24 10.56 18.40 -11.25
CA VAL A 24 9.48 18.18 -10.27
C VAL A 24 9.44 19.27 -9.20
N ILE A 25 10.60 19.72 -8.69
CA ILE A 25 10.65 20.76 -7.66
C ILE A 25 10.25 22.15 -8.19
N ARG A 26 10.51 22.43 -9.48
CA ARG A 26 10.28 23.77 -10.06
C ARG A 26 8.82 24.04 -10.42
N ASP A 27 8.02 23.02 -10.66
CA ASP A 27 6.72 23.15 -11.33
C ASP A 27 5.49 23.13 -10.38
N ASP A 28 5.64 23.46 -9.08
CA ASP A 28 4.58 23.30 -8.05
C ASP A 28 3.96 21.88 -7.96
N PHE A 29 4.54 20.93 -8.70
CA PHE A 29 4.11 19.54 -8.82
C PHE A 29 4.13 18.83 -7.46
N ILE A 30 4.94 19.30 -6.51
CA ILE A 30 4.99 18.79 -5.14
C ILE A 30 3.65 19.03 -4.41
N HIS A 31 2.99 20.15 -4.67
CA HIS A 31 1.72 20.49 -4.03
C HIS A 31 0.63 19.49 -4.40
N ASP A 32 0.51 19.17 -5.69
CA ASP A 32 -0.47 18.21 -6.22
C ASP A 32 -0.08 16.75 -6.03
N LEU A 33 1.23 16.48 -5.89
CA LEU A 33 1.76 15.13 -5.68
C LEU A 33 1.11 14.49 -4.45
N HIS A 34 0.91 15.23 -3.36
CA HIS A 34 0.34 14.68 -2.14
C HIS A 34 -1.08 14.14 -2.34
N GLY A 35 -1.92 14.81 -3.12
CA GLY A 35 -3.27 14.33 -3.45
C GLY A 35 -3.23 13.14 -4.40
N LYS A 36 -2.42 13.23 -5.46
CA LYS A 36 -2.27 12.16 -6.48
C LYS A 36 -1.86 10.83 -5.85
N ILE A 37 -0.96 10.83 -4.87
CA ILE A 37 -0.46 9.60 -4.24
C ILE A 37 -1.41 8.96 -3.23
N GLN A 38 -2.51 9.63 -2.83
CA GLN A 38 -3.47 9.05 -1.88
C GLN A 38 -4.58 8.22 -2.54
N ARG A 39 -4.71 8.29 -3.88
CA ARG A 39 -5.77 7.56 -4.62
C ARG A 39 -5.17 6.71 -5.74
N ILE A 40 -5.78 5.56 -6.03
CA ILE A 40 -5.31 4.65 -7.09
C ILE A 40 -5.25 5.37 -8.45
N ASP A 41 -6.33 6.03 -8.88
CA ASP A 41 -6.38 6.73 -10.17
C ASP A 41 -5.37 7.88 -10.24
N GLY A 42 -5.22 8.61 -9.13
CA GLY A 42 -4.21 9.65 -9.00
C GLY A 42 -2.78 9.11 -9.16
N TYR A 43 -2.51 7.92 -8.60
CA TYR A 43 -1.23 7.25 -8.73
C TYR A 43 -0.95 6.80 -10.18
N LEU A 44 -1.96 6.29 -10.88
CA LEU A 44 -1.85 5.94 -12.31
C LEU A 44 -1.57 7.17 -13.17
N GLY A 45 -2.25 8.28 -12.91
CA GLY A 45 -1.96 9.57 -13.56
C GLY A 45 -0.53 10.05 -13.30
N LEU A 46 -0.05 9.92 -12.06
CA LEU A 46 1.32 10.26 -11.68
C LEU A 46 2.36 9.42 -12.44
N ILE A 47 2.13 8.11 -12.61
CA ILE A 47 3.03 7.25 -13.39
C ILE A 47 3.18 7.78 -14.82
N ARG A 48 2.06 8.09 -15.48
CA ARG A 48 2.05 8.61 -16.86
C ARG A 48 2.77 9.95 -16.96
N GLU A 49 2.51 10.87 -16.04
CA GLU A 49 3.17 12.17 -16.02
C GLU A 49 4.70 12.05 -15.81
N LEU A 50 5.14 11.16 -14.92
CA LEU A 50 6.56 10.87 -14.76
C LEU A 50 7.17 10.17 -15.98
N GLY A 51 6.39 9.38 -16.71
CA GLY A 51 6.74 8.83 -18.02
C GLY A 51 7.09 9.92 -19.02
N GLU A 52 6.19 10.89 -19.23
CA GLU A 52 6.43 12.03 -20.11
C GLU A 52 7.69 12.82 -19.70
N ARG A 53 7.79 13.18 -18.42
CA ARG A 53 8.92 13.95 -17.88
C ARG A 53 10.26 13.23 -17.97
N SER A 54 10.26 11.90 -17.93
CA SER A 54 11.47 11.07 -18.01
C SER A 54 11.81 10.62 -19.43
N GLY A 55 11.02 11.03 -20.44
CA GLY A 55 11.18 10.60 -21.83
C GLY A 55 10.87 9.12 -22.03
N ARG A 56 10.01 8.53 -21.21
CA ARG A 56 9.67 7.11 -21.18
C ARG A 56 8.15 6.85 -21.13
N PRO A 57 7.34 7.46 -22.01
CA PRO A 57 5.88 7.33 -21.99
C PRO A 57 5.42 5.87 -22.18
N GLU A 58 6.07 5.10 -23.06
CA GLU A 58 5.71 3.69 -23.27
C GLU A 58 5.96 2.83 -22.03
N ALA A 59 7.05 3.06 -21.29
CA ALA A 59 7.32 2.33 -20.05
C ALA A 59 6.29 2.68 -18.97
N ALA A 60 5.89 3.95 -18.91
CA ALA A 60 4.87 4.40 -17.99
C ALA A 60 3.50 3.79 -18.31
N GLU A 61 3.12 3.72 -19.59
CA GLU A 61 1.86 3.09 -19.97
C GLU A 61 1.86 1.59 -19.68
N ARG A 62 2.98 0.88 -19.92
CA ARG A 62 3.11 -0.53 -19.52
C ARG A 62 2.90 -0.73 -18.03
N LEU A 63 3.51 0.10 -17.18
CA LEU A 63 3.35 0.01 -15.73
C LEU A 63 1.92 0.38 -15.29
N ALA A 64 1.36 1.46 -15.82
CA ALA A 64 0.02 1.92 -15.47
C ALA A 64 -1.05 0.90 -15.89
N SER A 65 -0.94 0.34 -17.10
CA SER A 65 -1.82 -0.72 -17.60
C SER A 65 -1.71 -1.97 -16.74
N TYR A 66 -0.50 -2.43 -16.42
CA TYR A 66 -0.30 -3.58 -15.53
C TYR A 66 -1.03 -3.40 -14.19
N ILE A 67 -0.84 -2.24 -13.55
CA ILE A 67 -1.47 -1.95 -12.25
C ILE A 67 -2.99 -1.88 -12.41
N SER A 68 -3.49 -1.19 -13.44
CA SER A 68 -4.91 -1.09 -13.71
C SER A 68 -5.56 -2.46 -13.92
N ASP A 69 -4.91 -3.36 -14.65
CA ASP A 69 -5.40 -4.72 -14.88
C ASP A 69 -5.47 -5.52 -13.57
N GLN A 70 -4.44 -5.42 -12.71
CA GLN A 70 -4.47 -6.07 -11.39
C GLN A 70 -5.57 -5.52 -10.49
N VAL A 71 -5.76 -4.19 -10.47
CA VAL A 71 -6.86 -3.56 -9.71
C VAL A 71 -8.22 -4.06 -10.21
N ALA A 72 -8.41 -4.16 -11.53
CA ALA A 72 -9.64 -4.67 -12.13
C ALA A 72 -9.87 -6.15 -11.78
N LEU A 73 -8.82 -6.98 -11.82
CA LEU A 73 -8.89 -8.39 -11.44
C LEU A 73 -9.31 -8.58 -9.98
N VAL A 74 -8.69 -7.82 -9.06
CA VAL A 74 -9.05 -7.83 -7.64
C VAL A 74 -10.48 -7.35 -7.44
N SER A 75 -10.85 -6.23 -8.05
CA SER A 75 -12.19 -5.64 -7.91
C SER A 75 -13.28 -6.62 -8.38
N SER A 76 -13.05 -7.29 -9.51
CA SER A 76 -13.97 -8.29 -10.04
C SER A 76 -14.07 -9.53 -9.13
N ALA A 77 -12.95 -9.97 -8.56
CA ALA A 77 -12.93 -11.13 -7.66
C ALA A 77 -13.75 -10.89 -6.38
N VAL A 78 -13.68 -9.68 -5.82
CA VAL A 78 -14.33 -9.31 -4.56
C VAL A 78 -15.71 -8.67 -4.74
N GLU A 79 -16.20 -8.57 -5.97
CA GLU A 79 -17.52 -8.02 -6.26
C GLU A 79 -18.63 -8.84 -5.57
N GLY A 80 -19.52 -8.12 -4.88
CA GLY A 80 -20.63 -8.71 -4.12
C GLY A 80 -20.22 -9.40 -2.81
N CYS A 81 -18.93 -9.42 -2.44
CA CYS A 81 -18.50 -9.97 -1.16
C CYS A 81 -18.92 -9.09 0.02
N ARG A 82 -19.16 -9.70 1.18
CA ARG A 82 -19.31 -8.98 2.45
C ARG A 82 -18.02 -8.22 2.72
N ARG A 83 -18.11 -6.94 3.07
CA ARG A 83 -16.95 -6.09 3.38
C ARG A 83 -16.55 -6.20 4.85
N PRO A 84 -15.45 -6.90 5.22
CA PRO A 84 -15.04 -7.01 6.62
C PRO A 84 -14.48 -5.70 7.13
N ARG A 85 -14.64 -5.42 8.42
CA ARG A 85 -14.03 -4.23 9.06
C ARG A 85 -12.52 -4.39 9.16
N VAL A 86 -11.78 -3.47 8.57
CA VAL A 86 -10.32 -3.50 8.52
C VAL A 86 -9.75 -2.26 9.18
N TYR A 87 -8.81 -2.48 10.11
CA TYR A 87 -8.05 -1.41 10.75
C TYR A 87 -6.60 -1.42 10.26
N TYR A 88 -6.07 -0.22 10.04
CA TYR A 88 -4.68 -0.01 9.64
C TYR A 88 -3.94 0.82 10.69
N SER A 89 -2.79 0.34 11.12
CA SER A 89 -1.93 1.03 12.08
C SER A 89 -0.48 1.04 11.64
N MET A 90 0.31 1.84 12.34
CA MET A 90 1.74 1.95 12.07
C MET A 90 2.53 1.94 13.38
N GLY A 91 3.50 1.02 13.49
CA GLY A 91 4.38 0.84 14.64
C GLY A 91 3.72 0.25 15.89
N THR A 92 2.59 0.82 16.33
CA THR A 92 1.88 0.44 17.58
C THR A 92 0.37 0.42 17.38
N PRO A 93 -0.40 -0.40 18.13
CA PRO A 93 -1.83 -0.54 17.88
C PRO A 93 -2.67 0.72 17.96
N LEU A 94 -2.29 1.66 18.83
CA LEU A 94 -3.04 2.90 19.02
C LEU A 94 -2.56 4.06 18.13
N PHE A 95 -1.56 3.84 17.26
CA PHE A 95 -1.21 4.83 16.24
C PHE A 95 -1.91 4.45 14.93
N ALA A 96 -3.11 5.02 14.75
CA ALA A 96 -3.95 4.77 13.59
C ALA A 96 -3.49 5.61 12.40
N LEU A 97 -3.48 5.01 11.21
CA LEU A 97 -3.34 5.79 9.98
C LEU A 97 -4.60 6.65 9.75
N ASN A 98 -4.44 7.86 9.21
CA ASN A 98 -5.58 8.74 8.96
C ASN A 98 -6.51 8.21 7.86
N ALA A 99 -7.73 8.75 7.83
CA ALA A 99 -8.74 8.45 6.84
C ALA A 99 -8.27 8.69 5.39
N GLU A 100 -7.49 9.72 5.10
CA GLU A 100 -7.07 10.10 3.74
C GLU A 100 -5.89 9.28 3.18
N ARG A 101 -5.38 8.33 3.95
CA ARG A 101 -4.21 7.53 3.58
C ARG A 101 -4.51 6.54 2.45
N PHE A 102 -3.56 6.38 1.53
CA PHE A 102 -3.63 5.44 0.40
C PHE A 102 -3.98 4.00 0.82
N GLU A 103 -3.54 3.58 2.00
CA GLU A 103 -3.85 2.29 2.59
C GLU A 103 -5.37 2.04 2.71
N MET A 104 -6.17 3.10 2.91
CA MET A 104 -7.63 3.01 2.97
C MET A 104 -8.26 2.70 1.61
N ASP A 105 -7.73 3.32 0.55
CA ASP A 105 -8.13 3.04 -0.83
C ASP A 105 -7.81 1.58 -1.19
N LEU A 106 -6.67 1.04 -0.73
CA LEU A 106 -6.32 -0.37 -0.94
C LEU A 106 -7.29 -1.32 -0.26
N VAL A 107 -7.65 -1.03 1.00
CA VAL A 107 -8.66 -1.81 1.73
C VAL A 107 -9.99 -1.77 0.99
N GLU A 108 -10.42 -0.60 0.52
CA GLU A 108 -11.69 -0.46 -0.19
C GLU A 108 -11.73 -1.23 -1.50
N ALA A 109 -10.64 -1.14 -2.30
CA ALA A 109 -10.48 -1.86 -3.56
C ALA A 109 -10.37 -3.39 -3.35
N ALA A 110 -9.79 -3.83 -2.23
CA ALA A 110 -9.76 -5.22 -1.81
C ALA A 110 -11.10 -5.72 -1.24
N GLY A 111 -12.15 -4.91 -1.23
CA GLY A 111 -13.47 -5.27 -0.74
C GLY A 111 -13.60 -5.28 0.78
N GLY A 112 -12.83 -4.47 1.50
CA GLY A 112 -12.94 -4.26 2.95
C GLY A 112 -13.64 -2.93 3.33
N ASP A 113 -13.99 -2.78 4.60
CA ASP A 113 -14.48 -1.53 5.22
C ASP A 113 -13.36 -0.92 6.09
N PRO A 114 -12.63 0.11 5.62
CA PRO A 114 -11.56 0.73 6.39
C PRO A 114 -12.12 1.58 7.55
N VAL A 115 -12.10 1.04 8.76
CA VAL A 115 -12.67 1.72 9.95
C VAL A 115 -11.94 3.02 10.29
N ASN A 116 -10.68 3.18 9.86
CA ASN A 116 -9.92 4.42 9.96
C ASN A 116 -10.58 5.61 9.26
N ARG A 117 -11.46 5.40 8.26
CA ARG A 117 -12.25 6.48 7.63
C ARG A 117 -13.16 7.21 8.62
N ARG A 118 -13.43 6.61 9.78
CA ARG A 118 -14.24 7.18 10.87
C ARG A 118 -13.43 8.11 11.79
N ILE A 119 -12.13 8.26 11.56
CA ILE A 119 -11.27 9.19 12.31
C ILE A 119 -11.43 10.59 11.71
N GLU A 120 -11.96 11.52 12.52
CA GLU A 120 -12.15 12.92 12.10
C GLU A 120 -10.91 13.79 12.33
N ARG A 121 -9.99 13.34 13.19
CA ARG A 121 -8.78 14.08 13.53
C ARG A 121 -7.79 14.05 12.37
N ALA A 122 -7.16 15.20 12.11
CA ALA A 122 -6.10 15.34 11.12
C ALA A 122 -4.71 15.43 11.79
N GLY A 123 -3.69 14.85 11.16
CA GLY A 123 -2.28 14.92 11.60
C GLY A 123 -1.41 13.95 10.81
N LYS A 124 -0.25 14.36 10.27
CA LYS A 124 0.53 13.48 9.37
C LYS A 124 1.53 12.62 10.16
N PRO A 125 1.68 11.32 9.85
CA PRO A 125 0.94 10.47 8.90
C PRO A 125 -0.27 9.71 9.50
N GLY A 126 -0.53 9.90 10.79
CA GLY A 126 -1.56 9.22 11.56
C GLY A 126 -1.79 9.93 12.88
N VAL A 127 -2.73 9.43 13.68
CA VAL A 127 -3.07 9.98 15.00
C VAL A 127 -3.06 8.89 16.06
N ASN A 128 -2.75 9.28 17.30
CA ASN A 128 -3.01 8.41 18.43
C ASN A 128 -4.52 8.36 18.69
N ILE A 129 -5.04 7.15 18.90
CA ILE A 129 -6.42 6.88 19.31
C ILE A 129 -6.44 6.28 20.70
N THR A 130 -7.57 6.40 21.41
CA THR A 130 -7.73 5.76 22.72
C THR A 130 -8.12 4.29 22.57
N PRO A 131 -7.93 3.46 23.63
CA PRO A 131 -8.45 2.10 23.65
C PRO A 131 -9.96 2.00 23.36
N GLU A 132 -10.74 2.97 23.82
CA GLU A 132 -12.19 3.03 23.62
C GLU A 132 -12.53 3.29 22.15
N GLU A 133 -11.81 4.20 21.50
CA GLU A 133 -11.97 4.48 20.07
C GLU A 133 -11.59 3.25 19.22
N PHE A 134 -10.49 2.58 19.58
CA PHE A 134 -10.09 1.32 18.95
C PHE A 134 -11.16 0.24 19.11
N ALA A 135 -11.70 0.07 20.32
CA ALA A 135 -12.76 -0.90 20.60
C ALA A 135 -14.06 -0.56 19.84
N ALA A 136 -14.39 0.72 19.68
CA ALA A 136 -15.56 1.15 18.91
C ALA A 136 -15.44 0.81 17.41
N PHE A 137 -14.22 0.76 16.87
CA PHE A 137 -14.01 0.26 15.51
C PHE A 137 -14.27 -1.25 15.41
N ASN A 138 -13.93 -2.00 16.46
CA ASN A 138 -13.94 -3.47 16.53
C ASN A 138 -13.54 -4.12 15.18
N PRO A 139 -12.28 -3.95 14.72
CA PRO A 139 -11.85 -4.52 13.45
C PRO A 139 -11.89 -6.05 13.45
N GLU A 140 -12.27 -6.62 12.31
CA GLU A 140 -12.18 -8.07 12.05
C GLU A 140 -10.80 -8.47 11.52
N TYR A 141 -10.09 -7.52 10.91
CA TYR A 141 -8.74 -7.68 10.39
C TYR A 141 -7.91 -6.43 10.74
N ILE A 142 -6.64 -6.65 11.08
CA ILE A 142 -5.67 -5.58 11.29
C ILE A 142 -4.51 -5.76 10.32
N PHE A 143 -4.16 -4.70 9.59
CA PHE A 143 -2.92 -4.62 8.83
C PHE A 143 -1.97 -3.61 9.49
N ILE A 144 -0.71 -4.02 9.63
CA ILE A 144 0.38 -3.18 10.13
C ILE A 144 1.18 -2.68 8.94
N SER A 145 1.32 -1.37 8.81
CA SER A 145 2.00 -0.76 7.68
C SER A 145 3.44 -1.23 7.50
N GLY A 146 3.82 -1.44 6.24
CA GLY A 146 5.17 -1.76 5.83
C GLY A 146 6.16 -0.60 6.00
N PHE A 147 5.71 0.63 6.30
CA PHE A 147 6.61 1.77 6.55
C PHE A 147 7.32 1.67 7.90
N LEU A 148 6.55 1.53 8.96
CA LEU A 148 7.02 1.24 10.32
C LEU A 148 6.21 0.06 10.83
N SER A 149 6.77 -1.12 10.66
CA SER A 149 6.13 -2.38 11.00
C SER A 149 6.61 -2.94 12.34
N ALA A 150 5.77 -3.80 12.92
CA ALA A 150 6.13 -4.73 13.96
C ALA A 150 5.76 -6.15 13.49
N PRO A 151 6.46 -7.20 13.95
CA PRO A 151 5.98 -8.56 13.79
C PRO A 151 4.56 -8.70 14.37
N ALA A 152 3.68 -9.43 13.68
CA ALA A 152 2.30 -9.63 14.14
C ALA A 152 2.22 -10.20 15.57
N SER A 153 3.15 -11.07 15.96
CA SER A 153 3.26 -11.61 17.32
C SER A 153 3.49 -10.53 18.37
N ASP A 154 4.39 -9.58 18.07
CA ASP A 154 4.78 -8.51 18.99
C ASP A 154 3.67 -7.47 19.09
N TYR A 155 3.01 -7.19 17.97
CA TYR A 155 1.83 -6.34 17.91
C TYR A 155 0.68 -6.92 18.74
N LEU A 156 0.37 -8.21 18.58
CA LEU A 156 -0.61 -8.91 19.41
C LEU A 156 -0.25 -8.89 20.90
N ALA A 157 1.03 -9.05 21.23
CA ALA A 157 1.51 -8.91 22.61
C ALA A 157 1.34 -7.49 23.14
N ALA A 158 1.56 -6.46 22.31
CA ALA A 158 1.30 -5.08 22.66
C ALA A 158 -0.19 -4.83 22.90
N CYS A 159 -1.08 -5.30 22.02
CA CYS A 159 -2.54 -5.25 22.23
C CYS A 159 -2.94 -5.81 23.60
N ARG A 160 -2.43 -6.99 23.96
CA ARG A 160 -2.70 -7.62 25.28
C ARG A 160 -2.19 -6.78 26.45
N ARG A 161 -0.95 -6.28 26.37
CA ARG A 161 -0.39 -5.41 27.42
C ARG A 161 -1.19 -4.11 27.60
N MET A 162 -1.76 -3.61 26.52
CA MET A 162 -2.53 -2.36 26.48
C MET A 162 -4.01 -2.59 26.80
N GLY A 163 -4.46 -3.83 27.04
CA GLY A 163 -5.85 -4.15 27.33
C GLY A 163 -6.81 -3.97 26.15
N LEU A 164 -6.32 -4.03 24.92
CA LEU A 164 -7.14 -3.85 23.72
C LEU A 164 -7.91 -5.14 23.39
N SER A 165 -9.17 -5.00 22.97
CA SER A 165 -9.99 -6.08 22.45
C SER A 165 -10.62 -5.70 21.11
N ALA A 166 -10.68 -6.67 20.21
CA ALA A 166 -11.33 -6.63 18.91
C ALA A 166 -11.38 -8.05 18.33
N ASP A 167 -12.32 -8.32 17.43
CA ASP A 167 -12.44 -9.62 16.73
C ASP A 167 -11.10 -10.04 16.10
N ALA A 168 -10.36 -9.10 15.51
CA ALA A 168 -9.06 -9.35 14.90
C ALA A 168 -8.00 -9.84 15.91
N ILE A 169 -8.02 -9.34 17.14
CA ILE A 169 -7.06 -9.72 18.19
C ILE A 169 -7.39 -11.12 18.70
N GLU A 170 -8.68 -11.37 18.97
CA GLU A 170 -9.17 -12.65 19.49
C GLU A 170 -8.94 -13.80 18.51
N LEU A 171 -9.15 -13.53 17.21
CA LEU A 171 -8.98 -14.51 16.14
C LEU A 171 -7.56 -14.53 15.55
N GLY A 172 -6.64 -13.71 16.07
CA GLY A 172 -5.26 -13.63 15.59
C GLY A 172 -5.11 -13.11 14.14
N ARG A 173 -6.08 -12.35 13.64
CA ARG A 173 -6.14 -11.80 12.28
C ARG A 173 -5.36 -10.47 12.18
N VAL A 174 -4.08 -10.54 12.48
CA VAL A 174 -3.14 -9.40 12.43
C VAL A 174 -2.03 -9.72 11.42
N TYR A 175 -1.86 -8.85 10.44
CA TYR A 175 -0.99 -9.08 9.30
C TYR A 175 0.01 -7.94 9.12
N THR A 176 1.29 -8.28 9.01
CA THR A 176 2.35 -7.30 8.73
C THR A 176 2.54 -7.19 7.22
N MET A 177 2.40 -5.98 6.67
CA MET A 177 2.66 -5.77 5.24
C MET A 177 4.15 -5.70 4.94
N PRO A 178 4.60 -6.29 3.81
CA PRO A 178 5.97 -6.08 3.35
C PRO A 178 6.24 -4.61 3.02
N PRO A 179 7.49 -4.12 3.20
CA PRO A 179 7.84 -2.74 2.88
C PRO A 179 7.50 -2.33 1.44
N GLY A 180 6.74 -1.25 1.30
CA GLY A 180 6.35 -0.68 0.00
C GLY A 180 5.20 -1.43 -0.69
N TRP A 181 4.54 -2.37 -0.03
CA TRP A 181 3.37 -3.06 -0.57
C TRP A 181 2.04 -2.37 -0.25
N ASP A 182 2.07 -1.26 0.48
CA ASP A 182 0.86 -0.62 1.00
C ASP A 182 0.77 0.88 0.70
N PHE A 183 1.85 1.50 0.23
CA PHE A 183 1.82 2.88 -0.24
C PHE A 183 3.02 3.20 -1.12
N GLY A 184 2.80 4.09 -2.10
CA GLY A 184 3.82 4.92 -2.71
C GLY A 184 4.88 4.31 -3.63
N ASN A 185 5.21 3.05 -3.44
CA ASN A 185 5.99 2.25 -4.37
C ASN A 185 5.01 1.46 -5.27
N PRO A 186 5.26 1.32 -6.59
CA PRO A 186 4.38 0.57 -7.48
C PRO A 186 4.07 -0.88 -7.02
N ARG A 187 4.91 -1.48 -6.18
CA ARG A 187 4.67 -2.76 -5.50
C ARG A 187 3.42 -2.78 -4.63
N TRP A 188 2.77 -1.64 -4.36
CA TRP A 188 1.50 -1.62 -3.64
C TRP A 188 0.42 -2.50 -4.31
N VAL A 189 0.52 -2.73 -5.63
CA VAL A 189 -0.37 -3.63 -6.37
C VAL A 189 -0.30 -5.07 -5.87
N LEU A 190 0.87 -5.50 -5.38
CA LEU A 190 1.04 -6.81 -4.75
C LEU A 190 0.34 -6.85 -3.39
N GLY A 191 0.40 -5.75 -2.63
CA GLY A 191 -0.32 -5.67 -1.37
C GLY A 191 -1.82 -5.59 -1.53
N LEU A 192 -2.34 -4.93 -2.58
CA LEU A 192 -3.77 -4.99 -2.93
C LEU A 192 -4.23 -6.46 -3.09
N THR A 193 -3.46 -7.23 -3.86
CA THR A 193 -3.71 -8.65 -4.11
C THR A 193 -3.66 -9.47 -2.81
N ALA A 194 -2.67 -9.22 -1.96
CA ALA A 194 -2.51 -9.90 -0.68
C ALA A 194 -3.64 -9.56 0.31
N ILE A 195 -4.06 -8.29 0.39
CA ILE A 195 -5.18 -7.85 1.23
C ILE A 195 -6.46 -8.55 0.75
N ALA A 196 -6.75 -8.54 -0.55
CA ALA A 196 -7.95 -9.18 -1.10
C ALA A 196 -7.98 -10.69 -0.81
N GLY A 197 -6.87 -11.40 -1.02
CA GLY A 197 -6.77 -12.83 -0.70
C GLY A 197 -6.90 -13.14 0.79
N THR A 198 -6.48 -12.22 1.66
CA THR A 198 -6.64 -12.34 3.11
C THR A 198 -8.10 -12.13 3.54
N LEU A 199 -8.77 -11.11 2.98
CA LEU A 199 -10.14 -10.77 3.35
C LEU A 199 -11.17 -11.75 2.76
N HIS A 200 -10.91 -12.28 1.56
CA HIS A 200 -11.85 -13.08 0.78
C HIS A 200 -11.24 -14.37 0.21
N PRO A 201 -10.71 -15.28 1.04
CA PRO A 201 -9.94 -16.45 0.57
C PRO A 201 -10.73 -17.41 -0.35
N GLU A 202 -12.05 -17.42 -0.27
CA GLU A 202 -12.90 -18.25 -1.13
C GLU A 202 -13.05 -17.71 -2.56
N ARG A 203 -12.86 -16.40 -2.74
CA ARG A 203 -13.12 -15.69 -4.01
C ARG A 203 -11.84 -15.13 -4.64
N ALA A 204 -10.94 -14.59 -3.82
CA ALA A 204 -9.68 -13.97 -4.23
C ALA A 204 -8.50 -14.96 -4.13
N LYS A 205 -8.52 -16.00 -4.96
CA LYS A 205 -7.48 -17.05 -4.99
C LYS A 205 -6.33 -16.66 -5.91
N PHE A 206 -5.50 -15.73 -5.43
CA PHE A 206 -4.32 -15.27 -6.18
C PHE A 206 -3.06 -16.01 -5.72
N ASP A 207 -2.23 -16.43 -6.68
CA ASP A 207 -0.87 -16.89 -6.39
C ASP A 207 0.04 -15.66 -6.23
N ILE A 208 0.13 -15.17 -5.00
CA ILE A 208 0.91 -13.97 -4.69
C ILE A 208 2.41 -14.14 -4.97
N ALA A 209 2.94 -15.36 -4.84
CA ALA A 209 4.35 -15.63 -5.09
C ALA A 209 4.66 -15.57 -6.60
N ALA A 210 3.80 -16.16 -7.42
CA ALA A 210 3.90 -16.06 -8.87
C ALA A 210 3.74 -14.62 -9.36
N GLU A 211 2.76 -13.89 -8.82
CA GLU A 211 2.51 -12.49 -9.19
C GLU A 211 3.65 -11.57 -8.76
N GLN A 212 4.24 -11.79 -7.58
CA GLN A 212 5.45 -11.08 -7.14
C GLN A 212 6.62 -11.34 -8.10
N ASP A 213 6.90 -12.60 -8.47
CA ASP A 213 8.00 -12.91 -9.39
C ASP A 213 7.77 -12.30 -10.78
N ARG A 214 6.52 -12.34 -11.28
CA ARG A 214 6.13 -11.69 -12.54
C ARG A 214 6.37 -10.19 -12.49
N PHE A 215 5.95 -9.51 -11.41
CA PHE A 215 6.17 -8.08 -11.24
C PHE A 215 7.67 -7.73 -11.25
N TYR A 216 8.46 -8.47 -10.45
CA TYR A 216 9.89 -8.24 -10.30
C TYR A 216 10.64 -8.45 -11.62
N ARG A 217 10.33 -9.51 -12.38
CA ARG A 217 10.95 -9.74 -13.68
C ARG A 217 10.59 -8.65 -14.68
N THR A 218 9.34 -8.22 -14.68
CA THR A 218 8.83 -7.24 -15.65
C THR A 218 9.42 -5.84 -15.42
N PHE A 219 9.47 -5.38 -14.17
CA PHE A 219 9.81 -3.98 -13.87
C PHE A 219 11.19 -3.78 -13.24
N TYR A 220 11.81 -4.84 -12.71
CA TYR A 220 13.14 -4.76 -12.11
C TYR A 220 14.18 -5.64 -12.81
N GLY A 221 13.78 -6.47 -13.77
CA GLY A 221 14.70 -7.36 -14.50
C GLY A 221 15.36 -8.43 -13.62
N THR A 222 14.80 -8.73 -12.44
CA THR A 222 15.31 -9.72 -11.50
C THR A 222 14.17 -10.59 -10.96
N SER A 223 14.49 -11.73 -10.34
CA SER A 223 13.48 -12.55 -9.65
C SER A 223 13.20 -12.01 -8.26
N ALA A 224 12.01 -12.30 -7.74
CA ALA A 224 11.66 -11.96 -6.37
C ALA A 224 12.60 -12.63 -5.35
N ALA A 225 12.98 -13.89 -5.61
CA ALA A 225 13.88 -14.66 -4.75
C ALA A 225 15.30 -14.08 -4.65
N ALA A 226 15.77 -13.36 -5.68
CA ALA A 226 17.08 -12.72 -5.67
C ALA A 226 17.13 -11.47 -4.77
N VAL A 227 15.97 -10.98 -4.32
CA VAL A 227 15.84 -9.78 -3.49
C VAL A 227 15.32 -10.17 -2.11
N SER A 228 16.22 -10.61 -1.22
CA SER A 228 15.86 -10.91 0.17
C SER A 228 16.21 -9.77 1.12
N GLY A 229 15.32 -9.44 2.06
CA GLY A 229 15.63 -8.57 3.20
C GLY A 229 15.78 -7.07 2.89
N ASN A 230 15.37 -6.61 1.72
CA ASN A 230 15.49 -5.21 1.36
C ASN A 230 14.37 -4.35 2.00
N ARG A 231 14.75 -3.36 2.80
CA ARG A 231 13.83 -2.32 3.33
C ARG A 231 13.87 -1.03 2.52
N SER A 232 14.63 -0.99 1.42
CA SER A 232 14.69 0.16 0.53
C SER A 232 13.33 0.43 -0.07
N PHE A 233 12.92 1.70 0.00
CA PHE A 233 11.65 2.14 -0.53
C PHE A 233 11.62 2.17 -2.07
N TYR A 234 12.77 2.18 -2.74
CA TYR A 234 12.85 2.37 -4.20
C TYR A 234 13.69 1.32 -4.92
N ARG A 235 14.62 0.65 -4.23
CA ARG A 235 15.35 -0.47 -4.83
C ARG A 235 14.44 -1.71 -4.88
N PRO A 236 14.63 -2.60 -5.87
CA PRO A 236 13.92 -3.87 -5.96
C PRO A 236 13.93 -4.60 -4.64
#